data_AF-A0A941QL32-F1
#
_entry.id   AF-A0A941QL32-F1
#
_cell.length_a   1.000
_cell.length_b   1.000
_cell.length_c   1.000
_cell.angle_alpha   90.00
_cell.angle_beta   90.00
_cell.angle_gamma   90.00
#
_symmetry.space_group_name_H-M   'P 1'
#
loop_
_entity.id
_entity.type
_entity.pdbx_description
1 polymer ?
#
loop_
_entity_poly.entity_id
_entity_poly.type
_entity_poly.pdbx_seq_one_letter_code
_entity_poly.pdbx_strand_id
1 'polypeptide(L)'
;MRPREAIREGLRDAFRFGGTMSRPAYLWFLAAALPTFVAALWAAALLFPDAALTACVLVLAVFYIPVTTAGARRLRDAGFDGRLMLRPLAPVAGITLTLGLFGLLPGVGGAAFLAVVLMPRLALLALGLCMAIAFCATLVAVSDVMSRLLMPPVREGAK
;
A
#
# COMPACT_ATOMS: atom_id res chain seq x y z
N MET A 1 -21.90 -6.69 13.57
CA MET A 1 -21.92 -5.31 13.03
C MET A 1 -22.51 -5.34 11.64
N ARG A 2 -23.40 -4.40 11.27
CA ARG A 2 -24.01 -4.38 9.94
C ARG A 2 -23.05 -3.77 8.91
N PRO A 3 -23.05 -4.20 7.63
CA PRO A 3 -22.10 -3.71 6.61
C PRO A 3 -22.07 -2.18 6.47
N ARG A 4 -23.24 -1.53 6.51
CA ARG A 4 -23.37 -0.07 6.38
C ARG A 4 -22.69 0.68 7.54
N GLU A 5 -22.79 0.16 8.76
CA GLU A 5 -22.18 0.76 9.94
C GLU A 5 -20.65 0.66 9.85
N ALA A 6 -20.13 -0.50 9.41
CA ALA A 6 -18.70 -0.72 9.25
C ALA A 6 -18.07 0.23 8.21
N ILE A 7 -18.75 0.43 7.07
CA ILE A 7 -18.28 1.36 6.03
C ILE A 7 -18.31 2.80 6.55
N ARG A 8 -19.40 3.22 7.20
CA ARG A 8 -19.53 4.57 7.75
C ARG A 8 -18.49 4.85 8.82
N GLU A 9 -18.23 3.90 9.71
CA GLU A 9 -17.20 4.01 10.74
C GLU A 9 -15.80 4.08 10.11
N GLY A 10 -15.48 3.18 9.16
CA GLY A 10 -14.20 3.18 8.46
C GLY A 10 -13.90 4.49 7.73
N LEU A 11 -14.90 5.08 7.06
CA LEU A 11 -14.76 6.39 6.40
C LEU A 11 -14.68 7.56 7.40
N ARG A 12 -15.52 7.56 8.44
CA ARG A 12 -15.53 8.63 9.45
C ARG A 12 -14.20 8.71 10.19
N ASP A 13 -13.60 7.55 10.46
CA ASP A 13 -12.34 7.44 11.18
C ASP A 13 -11.14 7.24 10.23
N ALA A 14 -11.32 7.45 8.92
CA ALA A 14 -10.27 7.24 7.91
C ALA A 14 -8.99 8.05 8.17
N PHE A 15 -9.11 9.19 8.87
CA PHE A 15 -7.99 10.06 9.25
C PHE A 15 -7.60 9.93 10.72
N ARG A 16 -8.27 9.05 11.47
CA ARG A 16 -7.97 8.79 12.87
C ARG A 16 -7.08 7.55 12.98
N PHE A 17 -5.78 7.80 13.12
CA PHE A 17 -4.79 6.76 13.40
C PHE A 17 -4.87 6.19 14.83
N GLY A 18 -5.82 6.65 15.67
CA GLY A 18 -6.09 6.13 17.01
C GLY A 18 -7.20 5.05 17.04
N GLY A 19 -7.42 4.41 18.19
CA GLY A 19 -8.51 3.43 18.40
C GLY A 19 -8.26 2.00 17.90
N THR A 20 -9.24 1.12 18.10
CA THR A 20 -9.20 -0.29 17.64
C THR A 20 -10.30 -0.53 16.62
N MET A 21 -10.19 -1.59 15.81
CA MET A 21 -11.23 -2.00 14.87
C MET A 21 -11.40 -3.51 14.94
N SER A 22 -12.61 -3.98 15.22
CA SER A 22 -12.87 -5.41 15.31
C SER A 22 -12.64 -6.11 13.97
N ARG A 23 -12.23 -7.38 14.00
CA ARG A 23 -12.06 -8.22 12.81
C ARG A 23 -13.26 -8.21 11.84
N PRO A 24 -14.52 -8.45 12.28
CA PRO A 24 -15.65 -8.43 11.35
C PRO A 24 -15.91 -7.05 10.75
N ALA A 25 -15.69 -5.96 11.50
CA ALA A 25 -15.80 -4.60 10.95
C ALA A 25 -14.77 -4.37 9.84
N TYR A 26 -13.51 -4.75 10.08
CA TYR A 26 -12.43 -4.62 9.13
C TYR A 26 -12.69 -5.41 7.83
N LEU A 27 -13.16 -6.66 7.94
CA LEU A 27 -13.46 -7.49 6.77
C LEU A 27 -14.60 -6.91 5.92
N TRP A 28 -15.67 -6.39 6.55
CA TRP A 28 -16.75 -5.72 5.83
C TRP A 28 -16.27 -4.44 5.15
N PHE A 29 -15.45 -3.64 5.83
CA PHE A 29 -14.84 -2.47 5.23
C PHE A 29 -13.98 -2.85 4.02
N LEU A 30 -13.11 -3.86 4.14
CA LEU A 30 -12.24 -4.32 3.05
C LEU A 30 -13.05 -4.89 1.88
N ALA A 31 -14.09 -5.67 2.16
CA ALA A 31 -14.99 -6.23 1.15
C ALA A 31 -15.71 -5.16 0.33
N ALA A 32 -15.99 -3.98 0.92
CA ALA A 32 -16.55 -2.84 0.20
C ALA A 32 -15.47 -1.98 -0.48
N ALA A 33 -14.33 -1.76 0.19
CA ALA A 33 -13.26 -0.92 -0.30
C ALA A 33 -12.59 -1.50 -1.56
N LEU A 34 -12.36 -2.82 -1.60
CA LEU A 34 -11.66 -3.47 -2.72
C LEU A 34 -12.40 -3.33 -4.06
N PRO A 35 -13.69 -3.68 -4.22
CA PRO A 35 -14.39 -3.49 -5.49
C PRO A 35 -14.53 -2.02 -5.86
N THR A 36 -14.72 -1.13 -4.88
CA THR A 36 -14.79 0.32 -5.12
C THR A 36 -13.45 0.85 -5.65
N PHE A 37 -12.34 0.38 -5.10
CA PHE A 37 -10.99 0.72 -5.55
C PHE A 37 -10.75 0.24 -6.98
N VAL A 38 -11.07 -1.01 -7.30
CA VAL A 38 -10.93 -1.56 -8.66
C VAL A 38 -11.80 -0.79 -9.67
N ALA A 39 -13.06 -0.49 -9.31
CA ALA A 39 -13.95 0.30 -10.15
C ALA A 39 -13.42 1.73 -10.37
N ALA A 40 -12.85 2.36 -9.34
CA ALA A 40 -12.26 3.69 -9.44
C ALA A 40 -11.02 3.70 -10.35
N LEU A 41 -10.14 2.69 -10.25
CA LEU A 41 -9.00 2.53 -11.17
C LEU A 41 -9.46 2.35 -12.62
N TRP A 42 -10.45 1.49 -12.83
CA TRP A 42 -11.03 1.25 -14.16
C TRP A 42 -11.64 2.53 -14.75
N ALA A 43 -12.44 3.25 -13.96
CA ALA A 43 -13.04 4.52 -14.37
C ALA A 43 -11.97 5.58 -14.66
N ALA A 44 -10.91 5.67 -13.85
CA ALA A 44 -9.80 6.60 -14.08
C ALA A 44 -9.09 6.33 -15.41
N ALA A 45 -8.84 5.06 -15.74
CA ALA A 45 -8.23 4.68 -17.01
C ALA A 45 -9.12 4.99 -18.23
N LEU A 46 -10.45 4.85 -18.09
CA LEU A 46 -11.40 5.16 -19.16
C LEU A 46 -11.63 6.66 -19.36
N LEU A 47 -11.73 7.43 -18.27
CA LEU A 47 -12.06 8.85 -18.32
C LEU A 47 -10.85 9.73 -18.66
N PHE A 48 -9.63 9.27 -18.36
CA PHE A 48 -8.40 10.04 -18.55
C PHE A 48 -7.35 9.21 -19.30
N PRO A 49 -7.59 8.80 -20.55
CA PRO A 49 -6.67 7.90 -21.28
C PRO A 49 -5.25 8.48 -21.41
N ASP A 50 -5.13 9.77 -21.72
CA ASP A 50 -3.84 10.45 -21.88
C ASP A 50 -3.10 10.68 -20.55
N ALA A 51 -3.82 10.61 -19.43
CA ALA A 51 -3.29 10.81 -18.08
C ALA A 51 -3.56 9.59 -17.17
N ALA A 52 -3.76 8.41 -17.76
CA ALA A 52 -4.29 7.24 -17.04
C ALA A 52 -3.38 6.83 -15.89
N LEU A 53 -2.06 6.88 -16.10
CA LEU A 53 -1.08 6.63 -15.05
C LEU A 53 -1.25 7.59 -13.87
N THR A 54 -1.26 8.90 -14.15
CA THR A 54 -1.41 9.94 -13.12
C THR A 54 -2.75 9.80 -12.38
N ALA A 55 -3.84 9.57 -13.11
CA ALA A 55 -5.17 9.38 -12.53
C ALA A 55 -5.21 8.13 -11.62
N CYS A 56 -4.64 7.01 -12.06
CA CYS A 56 -4.54 5.78 -11.27
C CYS A 56 -3.69 5.97 -10.01
N VAL A 57 -2.57 6.71 -10.09
CA VAL A 57 -1.73 7.03 -8.92
C VAL A 57 -2.50 7.88 -7.92
N LEU A 58 -3.28 8.85 -8.37
CA LEU A 58 -4.13 9.66 -7.49
C LEU A 58 -5.22 8.81 -6.80
N VAL A 59 -5.89 7.93 -7.55
CA VAL A 59 -6.86 6.98 -6.98
C VAL A 59 -6.19 6.11 -5.91
N LEU A 60 -5.02 5.53 -6.21
CA LEU A 60 -4.25 4.76 -5.25
C LEU A 60 -3.93 5.57 -3.98
N ALA A 61 -3.44 6.81 -4.12
CA ALA A 61 -3.11 7.67 -2.99
C ALA A 61 -4.33 7.97 -2.10
N VAL A 62 -5.48 8.26 -2.72
CA VAL A 62 -6.74 8.55 -2.01
C VAL A 62 -7.26 7.32 -1.27
N PHE A 63 -7.20 6.13 -1.88
CA PHE A 63 -7.66 4.88 -1.26
C PHE A 63 -6.68 4.32 -0.22
N TYR A 64 -5.39 4.63 -0.34
CA TYR A 64 -4.37 4.11 0.56
C TYR A 64 -4.59 4.57 2.00
N ILE A 65 -4.94 5.84 2.21
CA ILE A 65 -5.13 6.39 3.56
C ILE A 65 -6.20 5.61 4.35
N PRO A 66 -7.47 5.50 3.90
CA PRO A 66 -8.52 4.83 4.67
C PRO A 66 -8.25 3.33 4.87
N VAL A 67 -7.61 2.66 3.91
CA VAL A 67 -7.26 1.23 4.05
C VAL A 67 -6.15 1.03 5.08
N THR A 68 -5.10 1.84 5.01
CA THR A 68 -3.97 1.79 5.95
C THR A 68 -4.40 2.16 7.37
N THR A 69 -5.29 3.15 7.55
CA THR A 69 -5.79 3.51 8.89
C THR A 69 -6.68 2.44 9.49
N ALA A 70 -7.61 1.88 8.72
CA ALA A 70 -8.43 0.74 9.15
C ALA A 70 -7.56 -0.47 9.53
N GLY A 71 -6.55 -0.78 8.70
CA GLY A 71 -5.57 -1.82 8.97
C GLY A 71 -4.76 -1.57 10.25
N ALA A 72 -4.27 -0.35 10.45
CA ALA A 72 -3.50 0.02 11.65
C ALA A 72 -4.32 -0.06 12.94
N ARG A 73 -5.61 0.29 12.89
CA ARG A 73 -6.56 0.07 14.01
C ARG A 73 -6.77 -1.41 14.29
N ARG A 74 -6.89 -2.21 13.24
CA ARG A 74 -7.10 -3.65 13.35
C ARG A 74 -5.87 -4.39 13.89
N LEU A 75 -4.67 -3.98 13.48
CA LEU A 75 -3.43 -4.51 14.05
C LEU A 75 -3.34 -4.26 15.56
N ARG A 76 -3.70 -3.05 16.00
CA ARG A 76 -3.72 -2.72 17.44
C ARG A 76 -4.77 -3.52 18.22
N ASP A 77 -5.93 -3.77 17.63
CA ASP A 77 -6.94 -4.70 18.18
C ASP A 77 -6.40 -6.13 18.32
N ALA A 78 -5.49 -6.54 17.45
CA ALA A 78 -4.77 -7.82 17.52
C ALA A 78 -3.51 -7.78 18.40
N GLY A 79 -3.22 -6.69 19.12
CA GLY A 79 -2.06 -6.56 20.00
C GLY A 79 -0.74 -6.25 19.28
N PHE A 80 -0.78 -5.85 18.01
CA PHE A 80 0.41 -5.48 17.22
C PHE A 80 0.54 -3.96 17.03
N ASP A 81 1.75 -3.50 16.70
CA ASP A 81 1.98 -2.10 16.33
C ASP A 81 1.25 -1.76 15.01
N GLY A 82 0.43 -0.71 15.04
CA GLY A 82 -0.30 -0.22 13.87
C GLY A 82 0.61 0.28 12.75
N ARG A 83 1.85 0.70 13.06
CA ARG A 83 2.83 1.13 12.06
C ARG A 83 3.27 0.02 11.11
N LEU A 84 3.04 -1.24 11.47
CA LEU A 84 3.33 -2.38 10.58
C LEU A 84 2.55 -2.29 9.26
N MET A 85 1.42 -1.57 9.22
CA MET A 85 0.69 -1.31 7.97
C MET A 85 1.46 -0.47 6.94
N LEU A 86 2.53 0.22 7.36
CA LEU A 86 3.42 0.96 6.46
C LEU A 86 4.52 0.09 5.84
N ARG A 87 4.75 -1.13 6.36
CA ARG A 87 5.79 -2.03 5.83
C ARG A 87 5.63 -2.36 4.35
N PRO A 88 4.42 -2.63 3.82
CA PRO A 88 4.20 -2.82 2.40
C PRO A 88 4.60 -1.63 1.52
N LEU A 89 4.70 -0.42 2.09
CA LEU A 89 5.10 0.78 1.36
C LEU A 89 6.62 0.92 1.23
N ALA A 90 7.40 0.29 2.12
CA ALA A 90 8.85 0.44 2.14
C ALA A 90 9.54 0.03 0.82
N PRO A 91 9.16 -1.07 0.16
CA PRO A 91 9.78 -1.42 -1.13
C PRO A 91 9.34 -0.49 -2.26
N VAL A 92 8.13 0.07 -2.21
CA VAL A 92 7.70 1.10 -3.18
C VAL A 92 8.57 2.34 -3.06
N ALA A 93 8.83 2.80 -1.83
CA ALA A 93 9.76 3.91 -1.59
C ALA A 93 11.20 3.57 -2.05
N GLY A 94 11.65 2.33 -1.83
CA GLY A 94 12.94 1.84 -2.31
C GLY A 94 13.05 1.82 -3.84
N ILE A 95 11.98 1.40 -4.54
CA ILE A 95 11.88 1.45 -6.00
C ILE A 95 11.95 2.90 -6.49
N THR A 96 11.15 3.80 -5.91
CA THR A 96 11.13 5.22 -6.30
C THR A 96 12.52 5.85 -6.11
N LEU A 97 13.18 5.56 -4.99
CA LEU A 97 14.55 6.02 -4.73
C LEU A 97 15.53 5.46 -5.77
N THR A 98 15.44 4.16 -6.08
CA THR A 98 16.29 3.51 -7.09
C THR A 98 16.11 4.15 -8.46
N LEU A 99 14.87 4.32 -8.93
CA LEU A 99 14.58 4.99 -10.19
C LEU A 99 15.12 6.43 -10.23
N GLY A 100 15.04 7.15 -9.11
CA GLY A 100 15.64 8.48 -8.95
C GLY A 100 17.16 8.48 -9.06
N LEU A 101 17.83 7.54 -8.40
CA LEU A 101 19.28 7.39 -8.47
C LEU A 101 19.76 7.06 -9.88
N PHE A 102 19.01 6.24 -10.63
CA PHE A 102 19.28 5.92 -12.04
C PHE A 102 18.95 7.06 -13.02
N GLY A 103 18.44 8.19 -12.53
CA GLY A 103 18.06 9.34 -13.36
C GLY A 103 16.86 9.08 -14.27
N LEU A 104 16.09 8.03 -13.97
CA LEU A 104 14.87 7.69 -14.69
C LEU A 104 13.66 8.50 -14.20
N LEU A 105 13.83 9.27 -13.12
CA LEU A 105 12.85 10.28 -12.69
C LEU A 105 13.22 11.65 -13.28
N PRO A 106 12.25 12.36 -13.89
CA PRO A 106 12.48 13.68 -14.46
C PRO A 106 12.94 14.66 -13.37
N GLY A 107 14.06 15.34 -13.62
CA GLY A 107 14.64 16.35 -12.70
C GLY A 107 15.70 15.83 -11.73
N VAL A 108 15.98 14.52 -11.69
CA VAL A 108 17.00 13.94 -10.79
C VAL A 108 18.19 13.44 -11.63
N GLY A 109 19.09 14.34 -12.02
CA GLY A 109 20.30 13.98 -12.77
C GLY A 109 21.34 13.30 -11.88
N GLY A 110 21.25 11.98 -11.71
CA GLY A 110 22.17 11.19 -10.88
C GLY A 110 23.39 10.65 -11.64
N ALA A 111 24.52 10.50 -10.94
CA ALA A 111 25.77 9.94 -11.47
C ALA A 111 25.64 8.51 -12.07
N ALA A 112 24.59 7.76 -11.72
CA ALA A 112 24.29 6.46 -12.32
C ALA A 112 23.78 6.56 -13.77
N PHE A 113 23.39 7.75 -14.25
CA PHE A 113 23.07 7.99 -15.65
C PHE A 113 24.25 7.62 -16.56
N LEU A 114 25.50 7.85 -16.13
CA LEU A 114 26.68 7.46 -16.89
C LEU A 114 26.77 5.94 -17.06
N ALA A 115 26.43 5.16 -16.03
CA ALA A 115 26.42 3.70 -16.09
C ALA A 115 25.31 3.16 -17.00
N VAL A 116 24.15 3.84 -17.03
CA VAL A 116 23.05 3.54 -17.97
C VAL A 116 23.48 3.79 -19.42
N VAL A 117 24.21 4.88 -19.67
CA VAL A 117 24.71 5.25 -21.01
C VAL A 117 25.85 4.33 -21.45
N LEU A 118 26.80 4.01 -20.57
CA LEU A 118 27.99 3.20 -20.90
C LEU A 118 27.68 1.70 -21.01
N MET A 119 26.78 1.18 -20.18
CA MET A 119 26.46 -0.26 -20.13
C MET A 119 24.95 -0.50 -19.99
N PRO A 120 24.15 -0.14 -21.02
CA PRO A 120 22.69 -0.14 -20.91
C PRO A 120 22.11 -1.51 -20.58
N ARG A 121 22.67 -2.59 -21.14
CA ARG A 121 22.20 -3.96 -20.86
C ARG A 121 22.40 -4.37 -19.41
N LEU A 122 23.57 -4.04 -18.83
CA LEU A 122 23.88 -4.37 -17.44
C LEU A 122 23.04 -3.52 -16.47
N ALA A 123 22.84 -2.23 -16.79
CA ALA A 123 21.98 -1.34 -16.03
C ALA A 123 20.52 -1.80 -16.03
N LEU A 124 19.99 -2.21 -17.19
CA LEU A 124 18.63 -2.76 -17.30
C LEU A 124 18.47 -4.08 -16.54
N LEU A 125 19.47 -4.97 -16.59
CA LEU A 125 19.46 -6.22 -15.80
C LEU A 125 19.47 -5.94 -14.29
N ALA A 126 20.35 -5.04 -13.83
CA ALA A 126 20.42 -4.65 -12.43
C ALA A 126 19.11 -4.00 -11.96
N LEU A 127 18.55 -3.08 -12.75
CA LEU A 127 17.25 -2.47 -12.46
C LEU A 127 16.14 -3.50 -12.40
N GLY A 128 16.05 -4.41 -13.37
CA GLY A 128 15.07 -5.48 -13.40
C GLY A 128 15.16 -6.39 -12.17
N LEU A 129 16.38 -6.75 -11.75
CA LEU A 129 16.63 -7.53 -10.54
C LEU A 129 16.20 -6.78 -9.28
N CYS A 130 16.56 -5.49 -9.16
CA CYS A 130 16.14 -4.64 -8.04
C CYS A 130 14.60 -4.54 -7.96
N MET A 131 13.93 -4.34 -9.09
CA MET A 131 12.47 -4.30 -9.17
C MET A 131 11.84 -5.62 -8.73
N ALA A 132 12.38 -6.76 -9.19
CA ALA A 132 11.90 -8.09 -8.81
C ALA A 132 12.08 -8.36 -7.31
N ILE A 133 13.24 -8.03 -6.75
CA ILE A 133 13.51 -8.17 -5.31
C ILE A 133 12.55 -7.30 -4.50
N ALA A 134 12.36 -6.04 -4.89
CA ALA A 134 11.45 -5.14 -4.20
C ALA A 134 9.99 -5.60 -4.28
N PHE A 135 9.57 -6.15 -5.43
CA PHE A 135 8.25 -6.76 -5.58
C PHE A 135 8.07 -7.96 -4.65
N CYS A 136 9.02 -8.91 -4.64
CA CYS A 136 9.00 -10.05 -3.74
C CYS A 136 8.97 -9.62 -2.27
N ALA A 137 9.79 -8.65 -1.88
CA ALA A 137 9.81 -8.09 -0.52
C ALA A 137 8.46 -7.45 -0.15
N THR A 138 7.79 -6.79 -1.11
CA THR A 138 6.44 -6.24 -0.92
C THR A 138 5.44 -7.35 -0.65
N LEU A 139 5.45 -8.42 -1.46
CA LEU A 139 4.54 -9.55 -1.28
C LEU A 139 4.74 -10.23 0.07
N VAL A 140 5.99 -10.41 0.49
CA VAL A 140 6.31 -10.97 1.82
C VAL A 140 5.80 -10.04 2.93
N ALA A 141 6.03 -8.73 2.83
CA ALA A 141 5.54 -7.76 3.82
C ALA A 141 4.01 -7.70 3.87
N VAL A 142 3.33 -7.72 2.72
CA VAL A 142 1.86 -7.79 2.63
C VAL A 142 1.36 -9.08 3.27
N SER A 143 1.96 -10.22 2.95
CA SER A 143 1.58 -11.52 3.52
C SER A 143 1.72 -11.55 5.04
N ASP A 144 2.86 -11.08 5.57
CA ASP A 144 3.11 -10.97 7.02
C ASP A 144 2.05 -10.07 7.69
N VAL A 145 1.81 -8.87 7.15
CA VAL A 145 0.82 -7.94 7.71
C VAL A 145 -0.60 -8.52 7.62
N MET A 146 -0.97 -9.12 6.50
CA MET A 146 -2.29 -9.73 6.31
C MET A 146 -2.52 -10.90 7.26
N SER A 147 -1.51 -11.73 7.52
CA SER A 147 -1.62 -12.82 8.48
C SER A 147 -1.96 -12.31 9.89
N ARG A 148 -1.31 -11.22 10.32
CA ARG A 148 -1.54 -10.58 11.63
C ARG A 148 -2.91 -9.93 11.73
N LEU A 149 -3.40 -9.33 10.65
CA LEU A 149 -4.76 -8.75 10.61
C LEU A 149 -5.87 -9.79 10.84
N LEU A 150 -5.61 -11.06 10.53
CA LEU A 150 -6.58 -12.15 10.66
C LEU A 150 -6.54 -12.83 12.04
N MET A 151 -5.52 -12.58 12.86
CA MET A 151 -5.39 -13.16 14.21
C MET A 151 -6.51 -12.72 15.15
N PRO A 152 -7.00 -13.54 16.08
CA PRO A 152 -8.00 -13.11 17.05
C PRO A 152 -7.48 -11.95 17.92
N PRO A 153 -8.37 -11.10 18.47
CA PRO A 153 -7.97 -10.03 19.38
C PRO A 153 -7.33 -10.60 20.64
N VAL A 154 -6.26 -9.96 21.12
CA VAL A 154 -5.61 -10.32 22.39
C VAL A 154 -6.51 -9.82 23.52
N ARG A 155 -7.20 -10.73 24.22
CA ARG A 155 -7.93 -10.37 25.44
C ARG A 155 -6.91 -10.24 26.57
N GLU A 156 -6.63 -9.02 26.98
CA GLU A 156 -5.93 -8.77 28.24
C GLU A 156 -6.76 -9.38 29.39
N GLY A 157 -6.32 -10.53 29.92
CA GLY A 157 -7.00 -11.20 31.04
C GLY A 157 -7.24 -12.70 30.92
N ALA A 158 -6.87 -13.37 29.82
CA ALA A 158 -6.82 -14.84 29.79
C ALA A 158 -5.52 -15.32 30.46
N LYS A 159 -5.47 -15.27 31.79
CA LYS A 159 -4.58 -16.10 32.61
C LYS A 159 -5.40 -17.22 33.24
#